data_AF-A0A6F9ZUE7-F1
#
_entry.id   AF-A0A6F9ZUE7-F1
#
_cell.length_a   1.000
_cell.length_b   1.000
_cell.length_c   1.000
_cell.angle_alpha   90.00
_cell.angle_beta   90.00
_cell.angle_gamma   90.00
#
_symmetry.space_group_name_H-M   'P 1'
#
loop_
_entity.id
_entity.type
_entity.pdbx_description
1 polymer ?
#
loop_
_entity_poly.entity_id
_entity_poly.type
_entity_poly.pdbx_seq_one_letter_code
_entity_poly.pdbx_strand_id
1 'polypeptide(L)'
;MSEGYNYTEVERKWQERWFSKKIYEARRDEGKKSFFIHFAYPGVSGYLHVGHMRGFTYADIIARYKRMKGYNVIFPAGFHASGLPSVAFAKKVERGDPDTIGILKENGCSDEVIENLKDPVFVVKFFSKVYVEDYWKRFGFLIDYSRLMDTISEGYKKFITWQFLKLKEKNLLTQKSHFAPFCPNCGPVAVDKSETDISKGGDAQILEFVVIKFKMEDDLILPAATLRPETIFGVTNMWVNPSVEYEKVKVKNEIWVCSPECVKKLSYQMDDVEPTGEKISGKDLLNRTCEVPLVGRKVPVLPGKFVDPNVATGIVMSVPAHAPYDYIALQEIRPDIEPISIIKVEGYGEYPAKEICEDMGIKSQEEKDKLDRATEIIYKKEFHTGVLNERCGEYAGMRISQMKEEFKDEIVSMNLAEIMMEFSEEVICRCGERVVIKKIPDQWFIRYSDEELTEMSKLHVESMNIYPEDYKRELPGILDWFGDRACIRKGSWLGTEFPFKEGWIIEPISDSTLYPIYYLISKYVNDGKITPEEMTEEFFDYVFLGKGKAKNEIWEEMRKDVLYSTGIPSI
;
A
#
# COMPACT_ATOMS: atom_id res chain seq x y z
N MET A 1 6.66 -20.76 -52.57
CA MET A 1 6.19 -21.11 -51.22
C MET A 1 5.03 -22.06 -51.41
N SER A 2 5.18 -23.31 -50.99
CA SER A 2 4.16 -24.36 -51.09
C SER A 2 2.83 -23.87 -50.52
N GLU A 3 1.70 -24.30 -51.10
CA GLU A 3 0.34 -24.08 -50.56
C GLU A 3 0.37 -24.21 -49.03
N GLY A 4 0.29 -23.06 -48.37
CA GLY A 4 0.91 -22.84 -47.06
C GLY A 4 0.06 -23.33 -45.90
N TYR A 5 0.71 -23.77 -44.83
CA TYR A 5 0.09 -24.11 -43.56
C TYR A 5 -0.79 -22.96 -43.03
N ASN A 6 -2.11 -23.14 -43.05
CA ASN A 6 -3.07 -22.18 -42.50
C ASN A 6 -3.28 -22.46 -41.01
N TYR A 7 -2.46 -21.83 -40.17
CA TYR A 7 -2.53 -22.00 -38.71
C TYR A 7 -3.90 -21.62 -38.13
N THR A 8 -4.56 -20.58 -38.66
CA THR A 8 -5.89 -20.13 -38.21
C THR A 8 -6.94 -21.23 -38.36
N GLU A 9 -6.92 -21.97 -39.48
CA GLU A 9 -7.85 -23.07 -39.70
C GLU A 9 -7.59 -24.24 -38.74
N VAL A 10 -6.31 -24.54 -38.50
CA VAL A 10 -5.88 -25.62 -37.59
C VAL A 10 -6.23 -25.27 -36.14
N GLU A 11 -5.97 -24.05 -35.69
CA GLU A 11 -6.33 -23.54 -34.36
C GLU A 11 -7.82 -23.65 -34.12
N ARG A 12 -8.64 -23.09 -35.02
CA ARG A 12 -10.10 -23.13 -34.93
C ARG A 12 -10.62 -24.57 -34.84
N LYS A 13 -10.15 -25.46 -35.72
CA LYS A 13 -10.53 -26.89 -35.73
C LYS A 13 -10.30 -27.54 -34.37
N TRP A 14 -9.15 -27.31 -33.75
CA TRP A 14 -8.81 -27.93 -32.46
C TRP A 14 -9.56 -27.28 -31.29
N GLN A 15 -9.69 -25.96 -31.27
CA GLN A 15 -10.47 -25.23 -30.28
C GLN A 15 -11.92 -25.73 -30.28
N GLU A 16 -12.60 -25.74 -31.43
CA GLU A 16 -13.96 -26.26 -31.57
C GLU A 16 -14.09 -27.70 -31.03
N ARG A 17 -13.12 -28.56 -31.35
CA ARG A 17 -13.11 -29.95 -30.88
C ARG A 17 -12.89 -30.06 -29.36
N TRP A 18 -12.00 -29.27 -28.80
CA TRP A 18 -11.72 -29.28 -27.36
C TRP A 18 -12.91 -28.74 -26.56
N PHE A 19 -13.50 -27.64 -27.01
CA PHE A 19 -14.63 -26.99 -26.35
C PHE A 19 -15.92 -27.79 -26.45
N SER A 20 -16.25 -28.33 -27.64
CA SER A 20 -17.43 -29.19 -27.81
C SER A 20 -17.37 -30.48 -26.96
N LYS A 21 -16.17 -31.02 -26.76
CA LYS A 21 -15.95 -32.20 -25.92
C LYS A 21 -15.72 -31.88 -24.45
N LYS A 22 -15.69 -30.60 -24.07
CA LYS A 22 -15.48 -30.14 -22.68
C LYS A 22 -14.25 -30.77 -22.01
N ILE A 23 -13.16 -30.98 -22.76
CA ILE A 23 -11.95 -31.64 -22.23
C ILE A 23 -11.23 -30.83 -21.15
N TYR A 24 -11.62 -29.57 -21.00
CA TYR A 24 -11.11 -28.63 -20.01
C TYR A 24 -11.79 -28.80 -18.64
N GLU A 25 -12.98 -29.41 -18.57
CA GLU A 25 -13.73 -29.61 -17.33
C GLU A 25 -13.10 -30.75 -16.50
N ALA A 26 -12.66 -30.44 -15.28
CA ALA A 26 -12.08 -31.44 -14.41
C ALA A 26 -13.15 -32.14 -13.56
N ARG A 27 -13.13 -33.47 -13.54
CA ARG A 27 -14.04 -34.32 -12.75
C ARG A 27 -13.24 -35.23 -11.86
N ARG A 28 -13.69 -35.44 -10.61
CA ARG A 28 -13.04 -36.37 -9.68
C ARG A 28 -12.86 -37.74 -10.32
N ASP A 29 -11.63 -38.25 -10.29
CA ASP A 29 -11.22 -39.53 -10.86
C ASP A 29 -10.29 -40.20 -9.84
N GLU A 30 -10.83 -41.13 -9.04
CA GLU A 30 -10.10 -41.81 -7.96
C GLU A 30 -8.92 -42.65 -8.48
N GLY A 31 -8.91 -42.98 -9.78
CA GLY A 31 -7.78 -43.65 -10.43
C GLY A 31 -6.61 -42.74 -10.77
N LYS A 32 -6.75 -41.41 -10.59
CA LYS A 32 -5.72 -40.42 -10.94
C LYS A 32 -5.40 -39.49 -9.78
N LYS A 33 -4.13 -39.10 -9.69
CA LYS A 33 -3.70 -38.03 -8.78
C LYS A 33 -4.21 -36.68 -9.29
N SER A 34 -4.81 -35.90 -8.40
CA SER A 34 -5.20 -34.52 -8.70
C SER A 34 -3.95 -33.63 -8.88
N PHE A 35 -4.06 -32.63 -9.75
CA PHE A 35 -3.10 -31.54 -9.88
C PHE A 35 -3.87 -30.23 -10.09
N PHE A 36 -3.92 -29.42 -9.04
CA PHE A 36 -4.53 -28.10 -9.07
C PHE A 36 -3.48 -27.04 -9.41
N ILE A 37 -3.75 -26.22 -10.42
CA ILE A 37 -2.90 -25.09 -10.80
C ILE A 37 -3.80 -23.91 -11.14
N HIS A 38 -3.40 -22.71 -10.75
CA HIS A 38 -4.08 -21.48 -11.16
C HIS A 38 -3.05 -20.40 -11.43
N PHE A 39 -3.47 -19.37 -12.14
CA PHE A 39 -2.78 -18.10 -12.24
C PHE A 39 -3.63 -17.05 -11.55
N ALA A 40 -3.00 -16.03 -10.95
CA ALA A 40 -3.72 -14.97 -10.27
C ALA A 40 -4.74 -14.34 -11.23
N TYR A 41 -6.00 -14.29 -10.80
CA TYR A 41 -7.05 -13.62 -11.56
C TYR A 41 -6.71 -12.15 -11.86
N PRO A 42 -6.96 -11.65 -13.08
CA PRO A 42 -6.68 -10.27 -13.43
C PRO A 42 -7.67 -9.31 -12.76
N GLY A 43 -7.18 -8.12 -12.40
CA GLY A 43 -8.03 -6.98 -12.06
C GLY A 43 -8.88 -6.56 -13.25
N VAL A 44 -10.16 -6.23 -13.03
CA VAL A 44 -11.06 -5.83 -14.12
C VAL A 44 -11.00 -4.31 -14.33
N SER A 45 -10.06 -3.87 -15.15
CA SER A 45 -9.77 -2.44 -15.37
C SER A 45 -9.78 -2.00 -16.84
N GLY A 46 -10.21 -2.87 -17.76
CA GLY A 46 -10.16 -2.62 -19.21
C GLY A 46 -9.74 -3.86 -20.00
N TYR A 47 -9.23 -3.67 -21.22
CA TYR A 47 -8.70 -4.76 -22.05
C TYR A 47 -7.38 -5.34 -21.50
N LEU A 48 -7.15 -6.65 -21.66
CA LEU A 48 -5.92 -7.28 -21.20
C LEU A 48 -4.78 -7.08 -22.21
N HIS A 49 -3.59 -6.77 -21.72
CA HIS A 49 -2.35 -6.77 -22.52
C HIS A 49 -1.62 -8.14 -22.50
N VAL A 50 -0.62 -8.29 -23.37
CA VAL A 50 0.20 -9.52 -23.53
C VAL A 50 0.84 -10.05 -22.24
N GLY A 51 1.18 -9.17 -21.30
CA GLY A 51 1.67 -9.57 -19.97
C GLY A 51 0.73 -10.50 -19.21
N HIS A 52 -0.59 -10.27 -19.27
CA HIS A 52 -1.57 -11.17 -18.65
C HIS A 52 -1.57 -12.54 -19.32
N MET A 53 -1.52 -12.55 -20.67
CA MET A 53 -1.55 -13.79 -21.45
C MET A 53 -0.32 -14.65 -21.18
N ARG A 54 0.84 -14.04 -20.92
CA ARG A 54 2.07 -14.76 -20.55
C ARG A 54 1.87 -15.62 -19.29
N GLY A 55 1.24 -15.10 -18.25
CA GLY A 55 0.98 -15.83 -17.00
C GLY A 55 0.07 -17.05 -17.21
N PHE A 56 -1.06 -16.85 -17.88
CA PHE A 56 -1.97 -17.94 -18.25
C PHE A 56 -1.31 -18.98 -19.15
N THR A 57 -0.43 -18.56 -20.06
CA THR A 57 0.31 -19.47 -20.95
C THR A 57 1.21 -20.41 -20.15
N TYR A 58 1.94 -19.92 -19.14
CA TYR A 58 2.75 -20.79 -18.28
C TYR A 58 1.89 -21.81 -17.53
N ALA A 59 0.77 -21.37 -16.94
CA ALA A 59 -0.15 -22.26 -16.25
C ALA A 59 -0.73 -23.33 -17.20
N ASP A 60 -1.15 -22.96 -18.40
CA ASP A 60 -1.71 -23.88 -19.40
C ASP A 60 -0.66 -24.89 -19.91
N ILE A 61 0.59 -24.47 -20.14
CA ILE A 61 1.69 -25.37 -20.51
C ILE A 61 1.92 -26.43 -19.42
N ILE A 62 2.01 -26.01 -18.17
CA ILE A 62 2.22 -26.92 -17.03
C ILE A 62 0.99 -27.84 -16.87
N ALA A 63 -0.22 -27.29 -16.99
CA ALA A 63 -1.46 -28.05 -16.93
C ALA A 63 -1.50 -29.15 -18.00
N ARG A 64 -1.19 -28.82 -19.26
CA ARG A 64 -1.13 -29.80 -20.36
C ARG A 64 -0.06 -30.85 -20.14
N TYR A 65 1.15 -30.44 -19.71
CA TYR A 65 2.22 -31.38 -19.37
C TYR A 65 1.78 -32.38 -18.28
N LYS A 66 1.12 -31.90 -17.23
CA LYS A 66 0.60 -32.75 -16.15
C LYS A 66 -0.52 -33.67 -16.61
N ARG A 67 -1.45 -33.20 -17.47
CA ARG A 67 -2.45 -34.06 -18.12
C ARG A 67 -1.78 -35.18 -18.92
N MET A 68 -0.75 -34.87 -19.71
CA MET A 68 0.00 -35.88 -20.48
C MET A 68 0.77 -36.88 -19.59
N LYS A 69 1.13 -36.49 -18.37
CA LYS A 69 1.72 -37.38 -17.35
C LYS A 69 0.67 -38.21 -16.58
N GLY A 70 -0.60 -38.14 -16.95
CA GLY A 70 -1.68 -38.94 -16.36
C GLY A 70 -2.35 -38.32 -15.13
N TYR A 71 -2.05 -37.06 -14.77
CA TYR A 71 -2.73 -36.37 -13.67
C TYR A 71 -4.12 -35.92 -14.09
N ASN A 72 -5.03 -35.84 -13.12
CA ASN A 72 -6.30 -35.15 -13.28
C ASN A 72 -6.10 -33.66 -12.96
N VAL A 73 -6.13 -32.82 -13.98
CA VAL A 73 -5.72 -31.42 -13.85
C VAL A 73 -6.91 -30.49 -13.72
N ILE A 74 -6.93 -29.71 -12.64
CA ILE A 74 -7.88 -28.63 -12.39
C ILE A 74 -7.16 -27.31 -12.66
N PHE A 75 -7.60 -26.56 -13.67
CA PHE A 75 -7.04 -25.26 -14.02
C PHE A 75 -8.16 -24.22 -14.11
N PRO A 76 -8.59 -23.61 -12.99
CA PRO A 76 -9.65 -22.61 -13.00
C PRO A 76 -9.10 -21.20 -13.29
N ALA A 77 -10.01 -20.27 -13.56
CA ALA A 77 -9.73 -18.85 -13.67
C ALA A 77 -10.91 -18.03 -13.14
N GLY A 78 -10.69 -16.76 -12.83
CA GLY A 78 -11.73 -15.85 -12.34
C GLY A 78 -11.34 -14.39 -12.59
N PHE A 79 -12.06 -13.49 -11.94
CA PHE A 79 -11.96 -12.04 -12.15
C PHE A 79 -11.83 -11.32 -10.82
N HIS A 80 -10.78 -10.53 -10.65
CA HIS A 80 -10.62 -9.70 -9.46
C HIS A 80 -11.33 -8.37 -9.67
N ALA A 81 -12.59 -8.32 -9.23
CA ALA A 81 -13.49 -7.19 -9.39
C ALA A 81 -13.54 -6.28 -8.15
N SER A 82 -13.02 -6.76 -7.02
CA SER A 82 -12.93 -6.02 -5.77
C SER A 82 -12.01 -4.83 -5.96
N GLY A 83 -12.39 -3.67 -5.42
CA GLY A 83 -11.59 -2.46 -5.49
C GLY A 83 -12.20 -1.33 -6.29
N LEU A 84 -11.32 -0.39 -6.64
CA LEU A 84 -11.60 0.76 -7.47
C LEU A 84 -11.38 0.57 -8.99
N PRO A 85 -10.66 -0.43 -9.54
CA PRO A 85 -10.34 -0.41 -10.96
C PRO A 85 -11.56 -0.34 -11.89
N SER A 86 -12.60 -1.13 -11.65
CA SER A 86 -13.84 -1.07 -12.46
C SER A 86 -14.63 0.22 -12.21
N VAL A 87 -14.60 0.76 -10.99
CA VAL A 87 -15.21 2.05 -10.63
C VAL A 87 -14.51 3.20 -11.36
N ALA A 88 -13.18 3.15 -11.42
CA ALA A 88 -12.37 4.14 -12.11
C ALA A 88 -12.59 4.09 -13.62
N PHE A 89 -12.67 2.89 -14.21
CA PHE A 89 -13.01 2.71 -15.61
C PHE A 89 -14.38 3.30 -15.92
N ALA A 90 -15.40 2.96 -15.11
CA ALA A 90 -16.74 3.50 -15.24
C ALA A 90 -16.78 5.03 -15.20
N LYS A 91 -16.05 5.65 -14.25
CA LYS A 91 -15.91 7.11 -14.18
C LYS A 91 -15.20 7.71 -15.40
N LYS A 92 -14.24 7.01 -16.03
CA LYS A 92 -13.61 7.50 -17.27
C LYS A 92 -14.62 7.56 -18.42
N VAL A 93 -15.45 6.52 -18.54
CA VAL A 93 -16.52 6.46 -19.54
C VAL A 93 -17.59 7.53 -19.26
N GLU A 94 -18.01 7.69 -18.01
CA GLU A 94 -18.98 8.72 -17.60
C GLU A 94 -18.52 10.13 -17.98
N ARG A 95 -17.22 10.41 -17.83
CA ARG A 95 -16.61 11.70 -18.18
C ARG A 95 -16.38 11.89 -19.69
N GLY A 96 -16.60 10.85 -20.51
CA GLY A 96 -16.30 10.92 -21.94
C GLY A 96 -14.81 11.05 -22.24
N ASP A 97 -13.95 10.41 -21.43
CA ASP A 97 -12.50 10.39 -21.63
C ASP A 97 -12.13 9.95 -23.08
N PRO A 98 -11.50 10.82 -23.90
CA PRO A 98 -11.33 10.57 -25.33
C PRO A 98 -10.59 9.26 -25.65
N ASP A 99 -9.55 8.94 -24.88
CA ASP A 99 -8.74 7.73 -25.09
C ASP A 99 -9.55 6.47 -24.76
N THR A 100 -10.26 6.48 -23.62
CA THR A 100 -11.12 5.36 -23.21
C THR A 100 -12.25 5.13 -24.21
N ILE A 101 -12.94 6.19 -24.64
CA ILE A 101 -14.03 6.11 -25.62
C ILE A 101 -13.51 5.67 -27.00
N GLY A 102 -12.35 6.19 -27.41
CA GLY A 102 -11.69 5.80 -28.66
C GLY A 102 -11.40 4.30 -28.72
N ILE A 103 -10.72 3.77 -27.69
CA ILE A 103 -10.37 2.35 -27.61
C ILE A 103 -11.63 1.47 -27.60
N LEU A 104 -12.70 1.85 -26.90
CA LEU A 104 -13.95 1.10 -26.89
C LEU A 104 -14.57 1.03 -28.30
N LYS A 105 -14.60 2.14 -29.04
CA LYS A 105 -15.12 2.18 -30.41
C LYS A 105 -14.26 1.39 -31.39
N GLU A 106 -12.94 1.47 -31.27
CA GLU A 106 -11.99 0.68 -32.07
C GLU A 106 -12.16 -0.83 -31.86
N ASN A 107 -12.52 -1.25 -30.64
CA ASN A 107 -12.85 -2.63 -30.32
C ASN A 107 -14.31 -3.02 -30.64
N GLY A 108 -15.04 -2.15 -31.35
CA GLY A 108 -16.38 -2.44 -31.87
C GLY A 108 -17.52 -2.29 -30.86
N CYS A 109 -17.31 -1.60 -29.73
CA CYS A 109 -18.40 -1.31 -28.79
C CYS A 109 -19.41 -0.33 -29.41
N SER A 110 -20.70 -0.67 -29.36
CA SER A 110 -21.77 0.27 -29.73
C SER A 110 -21.91 1.39 -28.70
N ASP A 111 -22.51 2.52 -29.10
CA ASP A 111 -22.76 3.63 -28.17
C ASP A 111 -23.66 3.19 -26.98
N GLU A 112 -24.56 2.23 -27.18
CA GLU A 112 -25.37 1.62 -26.09
C GLU A 112 -24.52 0.86 -25.08
N VAL A 113 -23.54 0.07 -25.54
CA VAL A 113 -22.61 -0.63 -24.64
C VAL A 113 -21.75 0.37 -23.89
N ILE A 114 -21.27 1.41 -24.56
CA ILE A 114 -20.48 2.49 -23.95
C ILE A 114 -21.30 3.21 -22.86
N GLU A 115 -22.58 3.50 -23.10
CA GLU A 115 -23.44 4.11 -22.08
C GLU A 115 -23.58 3.24 -20.83
N ASN A 116 -23.76 1.92 -21.01
CA ASN A 116 -23.86 0.99 -19.89
C ASN A 116 -22.53 0.81 -19.13
N LEU A 117 -21.38 1.06 -19.77
CA LEU A 117 -20.06 1.00 -19.12
C LEU A 117 -19.82 2.10 -18.09
N LYS A 118 -20.77 3.01 -17.87
CA LYS A 118 -20.79 3.94 -16.72
C LYS A 118 -21.16 3.25 -15.40
N ASP A 119 -21.70 2.04 -15.43
CA ASP A 119 -21.93 1.22 -14.24
C ASP A 119 -20.73 0.29 -13.97
N PRO A 120 -20.06 0.39 -12.80
CA PRO A 120 -18.95 -0.48 -12.44
C PRO A 120 -19.28 -1.98 -12.47
N VAL A 121 -20.51 -2.39 -12.15
CA VAL A 121 -20.91 -3.81 -12.21
C VAL A 121 -21.04 -4.27 -13.67
N PHE A 122 -21.58 -3.43 -14.53
CA PHE A 122 -21.60 -3.69 -15.97
C PHE A 122 -20.20 -3.76 -16.57
N VAL A 123 -19.24 -2.93 -16.12
CA VAL A 123 -17.82 -3.02 -16.51
C VAL A 123 -17.27 -4.42 -16.21
N VAL A 124 -17.51 -4.93 -14.99
CA VAL A 124 -17.08 -6.28 -14.60
C VAL A 124 -17.68 -7.33 -15.52
N LYS A 125 -18.99 -7.27 -15.75
CA LYS A 125 -19.70 -8.22 -16.61
C LYS A 125 -19.21 -8.19 -18.06
N PHE A 126 -19.02 -7.00 -18.62
CA PHE A 126 -18.58 -6.80 -20.00
C PHE A 126 -17.17 -7.35 -20.21
N PHE A 127 -16.20 -6.91 -19.42
CA PHE A 127 -14.82 -7.32 -19.59
C PHE A 127 -14.59 -8.78 -19.22
N SER A 128 -15.30 -9.33 -18.23
CA SER A 128 -15.23 -10.77 -17.94
C SER A 128 -15.63 -11.61 -19.15
N LYS A 129 -16.66 -11.19 -19.90
CA LYS A 129 -17.05 -11.85 -21.16
C LYS A 129 -15.98 -11.70 -22.24
N VAL A 130 -15.43 -10.50 -22.43
CA VAL A 130 -14.32 -10.25 -23.37
C VAL A 130 -13.13 -11.17 -23.04
N TYR A 131 -12.76 -11.27 -21.77
CA TYR A 131 -11.61 -12.08 -21.36
C TYR A 131 -11.81 -13.56 -21.67
N VAL A 132 -13.02 -14.07 -21.44
CA VAL A 132 -13.34 -15.48 -21.72
C VAL A 132 -13.38 -15.74 -23.22
N GLU A 133 -14.18 -14.98 -23.96
CA GLU A 133 -14.50 -15.28 -25.36
C GLU A 133 -13.38 -14.82 -26.31
N ASP A 134 -12.90 -13.59 -26.14
CA ASP A 134 -11.99 -12.96 -27.11
C ASP A 134 -10.52 -13.23 -26.81
N TYR A 135 -10.20 -13.58 -25.54
CA TYR A 135 -8.83 -13.90 -25.13
C TYR A 135 -8.65 -15.37 -24.79
N TRP A 136 -9.15 -15.86 -23.66
CA TRP A 136 -8.76 -17.17 -23.14
C TRP A 136 -9.18 -18.33 -24.05
N LYS A 137 -10.42 -18.33 -24.55
CA LYS A 137 -10.89 -19.37 -25.49
C LYS A 137 -10.19 -19.28 -26.83
N ARG A 138 -9.99 -18.06 -27.33
CA ARG A 138 -9.29 -17.79 -28.61
C ARG A 138 -7.80 -18.15 -28.56
N PHE A 139 -7.14 -18.01 -27.42
CA PHE A 139 -5.78 -18.54 -27.18
C PHE A 139 -5.77 -20.07 -27.03
N GLY A 140 -6.93 -20.68 -26.76
CA GLY A 140 -7.07 -22.12 -26.57
C GLY A 140 -6.62 -22.60 -25.19
N PHE A 141 -6.67 -21.75 -24.16
CA PHE A 141 -6.39 -22.19 -22.80
C PHE A 141 -7.44 -23.20 -22.34
N LEU A 142 -6.99 -24.31 -21.75
CA LEU A 142 -7.87 -25.35 -21.23
C LEU A 142 -8.25 -25.06 -19.77
N ILE A 143 -8.75 -23.85 -19.54
CA ILE A 143 -9.32 -23.39 -18.29
C ILE A 143 -10.63 -24.15 -18.02
N ASP A 144 -10.87 -24.55 -16.78
CA ASP A 144 -12.14 -25.10 -16.34
C ASP A 144 -13.18 -23.98 -16.22
N TYR A 145 -13.82 -23.63 -17.34
CA TYR A 145 -14.81 -22.54 -17.40
C TYR A 145 -16.08 -22.81 -16.56
N SER A 146 -16.30 -24.05 -16.09
CA SER A 146 -17.39 -24.33 -15.13
C SER A 146 -17.13 -23.67 -13.77
N ARG A 147 -15.87 -23.29 -13.49
CA ARG A 147 -15.41 -22.75 -12.21
C ARG A 147 -15.17 -21.24 -12.21
N LEU A 148 -15.56 -20.53 -13.27
CA LEU A 148 -15.43 -19.07 -13.34
C LEU A 148 -16.07 -18.42 -12.11
N MET A 149 -15.43 -17.39 -11.58
CA MET A 149 -15.96 -16.59 -10.48
C MET A 149 -15.46 -15.16 -10.62
N ASP A 150 -16.22 -14.23 -10.06
CA ASP A 150 -15.78 -12.87 -9.80
C ASP A 150 -15.91 -12.57 -8.30
N THR A 151 -15.08 -11.65 -7.80
CA THR A 151 -15.02 -11.36 -6.36
C THR A 151 -16.19 -10.54 -5.83
N ILE A 152 -17.11 -10.08 -6.70
CA ILE A 152 -18.31 -9.33 -6.31
C ILE A 152 -19.58 -10.20 -6.36
N SER A 153 -19.45 -11.46 -6.76
CA SER A 153 -20.54 -12.44 -6.76
C SER A 153 -20.99 -12.80 -5.34
N GLU A 154 -22.28 -13.05 -5.15
CA GLU A 154 -22.84 -13.31 -3.82
C GLU A 154 -22.24 -14.55 -3.15
N GLY A 155 -22.01 -15.62 -3.91
CA GLY A 155 -21.35 -16.82 -3.38
C GLY A 155 -19.93 -16.55 -2.90
N TYR A 156 -19.18 -15.69 -3.60
CA TYR A 156 -17.83 -15.31 -3.20
C TYR A 156 -17.86 -14.41 -1.94
N LYS A 157 -18.78 -13.45 -1.88
CA LYS A 157 -18.97 -12.60 -0.69
C LYS A 157 -19.25 -13.41 0.57
N LYS A 158 -20.04 -14.48 0.47
CA LYS A 158 -20.28 -15.42 1.58
C LYS A 158 -19.00 -16.12 2.02
N PHE A 159 -18.17 -16.57 1.05
CA PHE A 159 -16.88 -17.19 1.34
C PHE A 159 -15.91 -16.23 2.04
N ILE A 160 -15.83 -14.98 1.59
CA ILE A 160 -14.97 -13.96 2.22
C ILE A 160 -15.48 -13.59 3.61
N THR A 161 -16.80 -13.52 3.80
CA THR A 161 -17.39 -13.34 5.14
C THR A 161 -16.98 -14.46 6.07
N TRP A 162 -17.07 -15.72 5.64
CA TRP A 162 -16.58 -16.87 6.41
C TRP A 162 -15.09 -16.77 6.73
N GLN A 163 -14.25 -16.43 5.76
CA GLN A 163 -12.82 -16.24 5.97
C GLN A 163 -12.54 -15.23 7.10
N PHE A 164 -13.24 -14.09 7.11
CA PHE A 164 -13.06 -13.05 8.13
C PHE A 164 -13.63 -13.44 9.49
N LEU A 165 -14.68 -14.26 9.54
CA LEU A 165 -15.14 -14.90 10.79
C LEU A 165 -14.04 -15.80 11.37
N LYS A 166 -13.40 -16.67 10.55
CA LYS A 166 -12.29 -17.52 10.99
C LYS A 166 -11.07 -16.72 11.44
N LEU A 167 -10.74 -15.60 10.79
CA LEU A 167 -9.68 -14.69 11.22
C LEU A 167 -9.98 -14.08 12.60
N LYS A 168 -11.23 -13.69 12.84
CA LYS A 168 -11.66 -13.18 14.15
C LYS A 168 -11.60 -14.25 15.24
N GLU A 169 -12.07 -15.47 14.96
CA GLU A 169 -11.97 -16.62 15.89
C GLU A 169 -10.54 -16.92 16.31
N LYS A 170 -9.57 -16.68 15.42
CA LYS A 170 -8.13 -16.86 15.66
C LYS A 170 -7.44 -15.66 16.29
N ASN A 171 -8.17 -14.60 16.66
CA ASN A 171 -7.61 -13.34 17.18
C ASN A 171 -6.57 -12.69 16.24
N LEU A 172 -6.72 -12.89 14.92
CA LEU A 172 -5.84 -12.32 13.89
C LEU A 172 -6.37 -10.99 13.33
N LEU A 173 -7.47 -10.47 13.87
CA LEU A 173 -7.99 -9.14 13.54
C LEU A 173 -7.79 -8.20 14.73
N THR A 174 -7.29 -6.99 14.46
CA THR A 174 -7.11 -5.94 15.47
C THR A 174 -7.61 -4.60 14.97
N GLN A 175 -7.91 -3.70 15.91
CA GLN A 175 -8.20 -2.30 15.61
C GLN A 175 -7.04 -1.42 16.09
N LYS A 176 -6.61 -0.50 15.23
CA LYS A 176 -5.59 0.51 15.54
C LYS A 176 -5.96 1.81 14.84
N SER A 177 -5.44 2.93 15.34
CA SER A 177 -5.47 4.18 14.57
C SER A 177 -4.65 4.02 13.31
N HIS A 178 -5.19 4.51 12.19
CA HIS A 178 -4.54 4.49 10.89
C HIS A 178 -4.62 5.85 10.23
N PHE A 179 -3.63 6.19 9.44
CA PHE A 179 -3.59 7.44 8.68
C PHE A 179 -3.76 7.13 7.21
N ALA A 180 -4.79 7.72 6.59
CA ALA A 180 -5.12 7.45 5.19
C ALA A 180 -5.35 8.74 4.40
N PRO A 181 -5.11 8.73 3.08
CA PRO A 181 -5.42 9.85 2.21
C PRO A 181 -6.91 10.20 2.23
N PHE A 182 -7.21 11.50 2.34
CA PHE A 182 -8.55 12.03 2.45
C PHE A 182 -8.65 13.37 1.72
N CYS A 183 -9.61 13.49 0.82
CA CYS A 183 -9.98 14.75 0.22
C CYS A 183 -11.04 15.43 1.10
N PRO A 184 -10.83 16.68 1.57
CA PRO A 184 -11.83 17.45 2.32
C PRO A 184 -13.20 17.53 1.64
N ASN A 185 -13.23 17.56 0.30
CA ASN A 185 -14.45 17.65 -0.49
C ASN A 185 -15.05 16.29 -0.86
N CYS A 186 -14.21 15.33 -1.30
CA CYS A 186 -14.69 14.05 -1.85
C CYS A 186 -14.72 12.90 -0.83
N GLY A 187 -14.08 13.07 0.34
CA GLY A 187 -13.92 12.00 1.31
C GLY A 187 -12.67 11.15 1.07
N PRO A 188 -12.67 9.86 1.46
CA PRO A 188 -11.53 8.96 1.23
C PRO A 188 -11.17 8.86 -0.25
N VAL A 189 -9.88 8.95 -0.56
CA VAL A 189 -9.34 8.84 -1.94
C VAL A 189 -8.18 7.86 -1.98
N ALA A 190 -7.95 7.22 -3.12
CA ALA A 190 -6.74 6.42 -3.33
C ALA A 190 -5.62 7.29 -3.93
N VAL A 191 -4.43 7.20 -3.34
CA VAL A 191 -3.19 7.71 -3.93
C VAL A 191 -2.54 6.53 -4.65
N ASP A 192 -2.54 6.58 -5.98
CA ASP A 192 -2.07 5.49 -6.83
C ASP A 192 -1.58 6.02 -8.19
N LYS A 193 -0.59 5.33 -8.77
CA LYS A 193 0.01 5.60 -10.09
C LYS A 193 -0.99 5.68 -11.23
N SER A 194 -2.10 4.95 -11.15
CA SER A 194 -3.16 4.98 -12.16
C SER A 194 -4.02 6.25 -12.07
N GLU A 195 -3.78 7.11 -11.07
CA GLU A 195 -4.36 8.44 -10.87
C GLU A 195 -5.89 8.46 -10.98
N THR A 196 -6.56 7.43 -10.45
CA THR A 196 -8.00 7.27 -10.60
C THR A 196 -8.79 8.37 -9.91
N ASP A 197 -8.38 8.73 -8.69
CA ASP A 197 -9.03 9.75 -7.85
C ASP A 197 -8.25 11.08 -7.79
N ILE A 198 -6.97 11.05 -8.13
CA ILE A 198 -6.03 12.19 -8.01
C ILE A 198 -5.61 12.72 -9.39
N SER A 199 -5.30 14.00 -9.46
CA SER A 199 -4.81 14.70 -10.66
C SER A 199 -3.32 15.05 -10.57
N LYS A 200 -2.69 14.86 -9.40
CA LYS A 200 -1.27 15.06 -9.13
C LYS A 200 -0.87 14.21 -7.91
N GLY A 201 0.35 13.70 -7.92
CA GLY A 201 0.93 12.97 -6.79
C GLY A 201 0.57 11.49 -6.75
N GLY A 202 0.42 10.84 -7.92
CA GLY A 202 0.16 9.40 -8.06
C GLY A 202 1.15 8.50 -7.32
N ASP A 203 2.37 8.99 -7.17
CA ASP A 203 3.52 8.31 -6.59
C ASP A 203 3.83 8.72 -5.16
N ALA A 204 3.00 9.60 -4.58
CA ALA A 204 3.23 10.11 -3.25
C ALA A 204 3.19 9.01 -2.20
N GLN A 205 4.21 9.00 -1.34
CA GLN A 205 4.30 8.12 -0.19
C GLN A 205 3.87 8.87 1.07
N ILE A 206 3.30 8.15 2.04
CA ILE A 206 3.07 8.71 3.37
C ILE A 206 4.37 8.56 4.18
N LEU A 207 4.94 9.68 4.57
CA LEU A 207 6.12 9.80 5.41
C LEU A 207 5.70 10.08 6.84
N GLU A 208 6.38 9.43 7.77
CA GLU A 208 6.24 9.68 9.21
C GLU A 208 7.30 10.70 9.66
N PHE A 209 6.87 11.93 9.94
CA PHE A 209 7.71 12.97 10.53
C PHE A 209 7.63 12.95 12.05
N VAL A 210 8.77 13.14 12.69
CA VAL A 210 8.88 13.38 14.13
C VAL A 210 8.88 14.89 14.36
N VAL A 211 7.87 15.38 15.06
CA VAL A 211 7.67 16.80 15.34
C VAL A 211 8.20 17.11 16.73
N ILE A 212 9.45 17.57 16.79
CA ILE A 212 10.17 17.84 18.04
C ILE A 212 9.78 19.22 18.58
N LYS A 213 9.49 19.30 19.88
CA LYS A 213 8.93 20.49 20.54
C LYS A 213 10.02 21.39 21.11
N PHE A 214 10.44 22.43 20.37
CA PHE A 214 11.42 23.39 20.87
C PHE A 214 10.75 24.49 21.69
N LYS A 215 11.06 24.57 22.98
CA LYS A 215 10.42 25.53 23.89
C LYS A 215 11.07 26.91 23.81
N MET A 216 10.28 27.95 23.62
CA MET A 216 10.71 29.35 23.65
C MET A 216 10.63 29.95 25.07
N GLU A 217 11.23 31.12 25.27
CA GLU A 217 11.28 31.80 26.59
C GLU A 217 9.91 32.25 27.13
N ASP A 218 8.91 32.43 26.26
CA ASP A 218 7.52 32.79 26.60
C ASP A 218 6.59 31.57 26.63
N ASP A 219 7.15 30.37 26.83
CA ASP A 219 6.46 29.08 26.85
C ASP A 219 5.80 28.65 25.53
N LEU A 220 5.97 29.41 24.43
CA LEU A 220 5.56 28.96 23.09
C LEU A 220 6.42 27.77 22.63
N ILE A 221 5.81 26.88 21.85
CA ILE A 221 6.49 25.75 21.22
C ILE A 221 6.73 26.04 19.74
N LEU A 222 7.95 25.85 19.27
CA LEU A 222 8.33 25.77 17.87
C LEU A 222 8.44 24.28 17.48
N PRO A 223 7.38 23.70 16.87
CA PRO A 223 7.35 22.28 16.53
C PRO A 223 8.14 22.04 15.23
N ALA A 224 9.37 21.54 15.32
CA ALA A 224 10.18 21.27 14.14
C ALA A 224 10.02 19.83 13.66
N ALA A 225 9.62 19.67 12.40
CA ALA A 225 9.43 18.36 11.80
C ALA A 225 10.74 17.83 11.19
N THR A 226 11.09 16.58 11.49
CA THR A 226 12.27 15.91 10.95
C THR A 226 12.02 14.44 10.65
N LEU A 227 12.70 13.92 9.63
CA LEU A 227 12.82 12.48 9.36
C LEU A 227 14.04 11.85 10.06
N ARG A 228 14.81 12.66 10.80
CA ARG A 228 16.07 12.31 11.44
C ARG A 228 16.11 12.80 12.89
N PRO A 229 15.23 12.27 13.76
CA PRO A 229 15.13 12.73 15.15
C PRO A 229 16.45 12.59 15.91
N GLU A 230 17.26 11.59 15.57
CA GLU A 230 18.57 11.32 16.20
C GLU A 230 19.57 12.48 16.04
N THR A 231 19.32 13.38 15.08
CA THR A 231 20.22 14.51 14.79
C THR A 231 20.04 15.71 15.73
N ILE A 232 19.09 15.64 16.69
CA ILE A 232 18.77 16.72 17.64
C ILE A 232 19.99 17.24 18.40
N PHE A 233 20.97 16.38 18.72
CA PHE A 233 22.19 16.74 19.45
C PHE A 233 23.06 17.76 18.68
N GLY A 234 22.96 17.77 17.35
CA GLY A 234 23.72 18.62 16.45
C GLY A 234 23.03 19.95 16.12
N VAL A 235 21.86 20.24 16.72
CA VAL A 235 21.07 21.42 16.36
C VAL A 235 21.77 22.73 16.73
N THR A 236 22.03 23.60 15.75
CA THR A 236 22.71 24.89 15.96
C THR A 236 21.76 26.08 16.00
N ASN A 237 20.64 25.98 15.29
CA ASN A 237 19.63 27.04 15.14
C ASN A 237 18.30 26.44 14.66
N MET A 238 17.25 27.27 14.65
CA MET A 238 16.00 26.96 13.97
C MET A 238 15.89 27.76 12.67
N TRP A 239 15.19 27.23 11.69
CA TRP A 239 14.85 27.92 10.44
C TRP A 239 13.35 28.21 10.37
N VAL A 240 13.04 29.48 10.11
CA VAL A 240 11.67 29.94 9.85
C VAL A 240 11.65 30.80 8.59
N ASN A 241 10.58 30.72 7.81
CA ASN A 241 10.44 31.55 6.62
C ASN A 241 9.90 32.93 7.02
N PRO A 242 10.67 34.03 6.87
CA PRO A 242 10.27 35.35 7.36
C PRO A 242 9.11 35.97 6.58
N SER A 243 8.79 35.43 5.39
CA SER A 243 7.66 35.90 4.58
C SER A 243 6.33 35.24 4.96
N VAL A 244 6.36 34.25 5.85
CA VAL A 244 5.17 33.49 6.26
C VAL A 244 4.56 34.12 7.51
N GLU A 245 3.24 34.21 7.51
CA GLU A 245 2.44 34.50 8.69
C GLU A 245 2.09 33.16 9.34
N TYR A 246 2.67 32.90 10.52
CA TYR A 246 2.46 31.68 11.30
C TYR A 246 1.24 31.83 12.21
N GLU A 247 0.66 30.71 12.61
CA GLU A 247 -0.52 30.66 13.48
C GLU A 247 -0.16 30.03 14.82
N LYS A 248 -0.75 30.57 15.89
CA LYS A 248 -0.75 29.92 17.20
C LYS A 248 -1.89 28.93 17.27
N VAL A 249 -1.57 27.68 17.56
CA VAL A 249 -2.54 26.60 17.73
C VAL A 249 -2.32 25.95 19.08
N LYS A 250 -3.41 25.75 19.81
CA LYS A 250 -3.37 25.00 21.07
C LYS A 250 -3.45 23.52 20.73
N VAL A 251 -2.40 22.78 21.07
CA VAL A 251 -2.31 21.33 20.89
C VAL A 251 -2.22 20.72 22.27
N LYS A 252 -3.23 19.95 22.68
CA LYS A 252 -3.39 19.47 24.07
C LYS A 252 -3.34 20.67 25.05
N ASN A 253 -2.28 20.77 25.84
CA ASN A 253 -2.05 21.82 26.85
C ASN A 253 -0.94 22.81 26.46
N GLU A 254 -0.43 22.75 25.23
CA GLU A 254 0.69 23.55 24.74
C GLU A 254 0.22 24.52 23.65
N ILE A 255 0.90 25.66 23.50
CA ILE A 255 0.67 26.60 22.39
C ILE A 255 1.81 26.46 21.40
N TRP A 256 1.50 25.94 20.22
CA TRP A 256 2.44 25.74 19.13
C TRP A 256 2.37 26.90 18.14
N VAL A 257 3.50 27.22 17.53
CA VAL A 257 3.62 28.19 16.43
C VAL A 257 4.02 27.45 15.16
N CYS A 258 3.09 27.27 14.22
CA CYS A 258 3.33 26.54 12.98
C CYS A 258 2.64 27.20 11.79
N SER A 259 2.93 26.72 10.58
CA SER A 259 2.34 27.29 9.38
C SER A 259 0.80 27.11 9.37
N PRO A 260 0.05 27.97 8.65
CA PRO A 260 -1.39 27.79 8.47
C PRO A 260 -1.76 26.42 7.90
N GLU A 261 -0.91 25.88 7.03
CA GLU A 261 -1.11 24.55 6.45
C GLU A 261 -0.89 23.43 7.46
N CYS A 262 0.07 23.59 8.39
CA CYS A 262 0.24 22.68 9.51
C CYS A 262 -1.01 22.63 10.38
N VAL A 263 -1.62 23.77 10.73
CA VAL A 263 -2.85 23.82 11.54
C VAL A 263 -3.96 22.99 10.89
N LYS A 264 -4.15 23.12 9.58
CA LYS A 264 -5.12 22.30 8.84
C LYS A 264 -4.79 20.82 8.94
N LYS A 265 -3.54 20.43 8.66
CA LYS A 265 -3.12 19.01 8.69
C LYS A 265 -3.28 18.40 10.09
N LEU A 266 -2.89 19.12 11.13
CA LEU A 266 -3.05 18.70 12.52
C LEU A 266 -4.52 18.43 12.86
N SER A 267 -5.46 19.26 12.39
CA SER A 267 -6.90 19.05 12.65
C SER A 267 -7.48 17.77 12.03
N TYR A 268 -6.83 17.18 11.03
CA TYR A 268 -7.20 15.87 10.48
C TYR A 268 -6.48 14.69 11.15
N GLN A 269 -5.40 14.95 11.89
CA GLN A 269 -4.50 13.92 12.40
C GLN A 269 -4.53 13.78 13.93
N MET A 270 -4.92 14.82 14.64
CA MET A 270 -4.95 14.89 16.09
C MET A 270 -6.33 15.34 16.59
N ASP A 271 -6.75 14.80 17.72
CA ASP A 271 -8.08 15.04 18.28
C ASP A 271 -8.13 16.37 19.09
N ASP A 272 -7.03 16.77 19.74
CA ASP A 272 -6.94 17.93 20.64
C ASP A 272 -6.21 19.13 19.99
N VAL A 273 -6.76 19.66 18.90
CA VAL A 273 -6.18 20.80 18.15
C VAL A 273 -7.20 21.94 18.05
N GLU A 274 -6.89 23.06 18.70
CA GLU A 274 -7.74 24.26 18.74
C GLU A 274 -6.97 25.47 18.16
N PRO A 275 -7.32 25.95 16.95
CA PRO A 275 -6.76 27.19 16.43
C PRO A 275 -7.12 28.36 17.36
N THR A 276 -6.14 29.12 17.80
CA THR A 276 -6.39 30.27 18.70
C THR A 276 -6.92 31.50 17.94
N GLY A 277 -6.72 31.54 16.62
CA GLY A 277 -6.96 32.70 15.77
C GLY A 277 -5.86 33.77 15.86
N GLU A 278 -4.89 33.62 16.77
CA GLU A 278 -3.74 34.49 16.87
C GLU A 278 -2.68 34.14 15.81
N LYS A 279 -2.06 35.18 15.25
CA LYS A 279 -1.02 35.06 14.23
C LYS A 279 0.26 35.74 14.69
N ILE A 280 1.38 35.27 14.16
CA ILE A 280 2.71 35.83 14.41
C ILE A 280 3.50 35.87 13.10
N SER A 281 4.13 37.02 12.80
CA SER A 281 4.96 37.10 11.60
C SER A 281 6.21 36.25 11.78
N GLY A 282 6.65 35.55 10.73
CA GLY A 282 7.94 34.86 10.73
C GLY A 282 9.11 35.81 11.06
N LYS A 283 8.96 37.12 10.78
CA LYS A 283 9.93 38.16 11.18
C LYS A 283 10.00 38.37 12.69
N ASP A 284 8.87 38.25 13.38
CA ASP A 284 8.79 38.45 14.83
C ASP A 284 9.38 37.25 15.60
N LEU A 285 9.51 36.10 14.93
CA LEU A 285 10.22 34.93 15.45
C LEU A 285 11.74 35.06 15.35
N LEU A 286 12.27 35.89 14.45
CA LEU A 286 13.71 36.02 14.24
C LEU A 286 14.42 36.58 15.46
N ASN A 287 15.67 36.15 15.67
CA ASN A 287 16.52 36.56 16.79
C ASN A 287 15.98 36.20 18.19
N ARG A 288 14.84 35.53 18.27
CA ARG A 288 14.40 34.85 19.49
C ARG A 288 15.22 33.58 19.69
N THR A 289 15.20 33.05 20.90
CA THR A 289 15.86 31.80 21.22
C THR A 289 14.85 30.74 21.64
N CYS A 290 15.19 29.49 21.39
CA CYS A 290 14.50 28.33 21.91
C CYS A 290 15.50 27.32 22.47
N GLU A 291 15.02 26.46 23.35
CA GLU A 291 15.80 25.39 23.96
C GLU A 291 15.70 24.12 23.14
N VAL A 292 16.85 23.50 22.85
CA VAL A 292 16.94 22.18 22.22
C VAL A 292 16.52 21.12 23.25
N PRO A 293 15.43 20.35 23.03
CA PRO A 293 14.99 19.31 23.96
C PRO A 293 16.09 18.28 24.24
N LEU A 294 16.11 17.73 25.45
CA LEU A 294 17.16 16.83 26.00
C LEU A 294 18.55 17.45 26.17
N VAL A 295 18.95 18.38 25.31
CA VAL A 295 20.28 18.98 25.31
C VAL A 295 20.35 20.22 26.21
N GLY A 296 19.25 20.97 26.33
CA GLY A 296 19.18 22.21 27.13
C GLY A 296 19.94 23.40 26.53
N ARG A 297 20.55 23.23 25.35
CA ARG A 297 21.26 24.30 24.64
C ARG A 297 20.24 25.31 24.09
N LYS A 298 20.45 26.59 24.36
CA LYS A 298 19.70 27.67 23.70
C LYS A 298 20.26 27.94 22.30
N VAL A 299 19.39 27.97 21.31
CA VAL A 299 19.74 28.21 19.91
C VAL A 299 18.89 29.36 19.33
N PRO A 300 19.44 30.16 18.40
CA PRO A 300 18.71 31.27 17.78
C PRO A 300 17.73 30.77 16.70
N VAL A 301 16.68 31.54 16.47
CA VAL A 301 15.79 31.39 15.31
C VAL A 301 16.30 32.29 14.17
N LEU A 302 16.62 31.68 13.03
CA LEU A 302 17.22 32.33 11.86
C LEU A 302 16.28 32.26 10.63
N PRO A 303 16.41 33.20 9.67
CA PRO A 303 15.58 33.20 8.48
C PRO A 303 16.00 32.09 7.50
N GLY A 304 15.11 31.16 7.17
CA GLY A 304 15.33 30.14 6.14
C GLY A 304 14.32 30.29 5.01
N LYS A 305 14.72 30.89 3.88
CA LYS A 305 13.81 31.07 2.72
C LYS A 305 13.46 29.75 2.04
N PHE A 306 14.34 28.76 2.16
CA PHE A 306 14.13 27.41 1.65
C PHE A 306 13.06 26.62 2.41
N VAL A 307 12.68 27.06 3.63
CA VAL A 307 11.64 26.42 4.43
C VAL A 307 10.28 26.60 3.75
N ASP A 308 9.70 25.49 3.30
CA ASP A 308 8.37 25.46 2.69
C ASP A 308 7.29 25.41 3.79
N PRO A 309 6.43 26.44 3.92
CA PRO A 309 5.33 26.41 4.89
C PRO A 309 4.28 25.34 4.59
N ASN A 310 4.26 24.78 3.37
CA ASN A 310 3.31 23.76 2.95
C ASN A 310 3.74 22.34 3.30
N VAL A 311 4.95 22.15 3.85
CA VAL A 311 5.51 20.86 4.25
C VAL A 311 5.59 20.78 5.77
N ALA A 312 5.02 19.71 6.32
CA ALA A 312 4.93 19.43 7.75
C ALA A 312 4.50 20.67 8.56
N THR A 313 5.36 21.16 9.45
CA THR A 313 5.06 22.28 10.35
C THR A 313 5.44 23.65 9.81
N GLY A 314 6.23 23.71 8.72
CA GLY A 314 6.86 24.94 8.25
C GLY A 314 7.96 25.50 9.18
N ILE A 315 8.47 24.68 10.09
CA ILE A 315 9.58 24.97 11.01
C ILE A 315 10.60 23.84 10.88
N VAL A 316 11.88 24.19 10.73
CA VAL A 316 12.97 23.22 10.55
C VAL A 316 14.04 23.41 11.62
N MET A 317 14.54 22.31 12.19
CA MET A 317 15.71 22.34 13.06
C MET A 317 16.98 22.20 12.21
N SER A 318 17.98 23.05 12.45
CA SER A 318 19.19 23.11 11.64
C SER A 318 20.28 22.20 12.19
N VAL A 319 20.78 21.25 11.41
CA VAL A 319 21.92 20.39 11.73
C VAL A 319 23.01 20.49 10.65
N PRO A 320 23.75 21.62 10.59
CA PRO A 320 24.65 21.97 9.48
C PRO A 320 25.81 20.99 9.26
N ALA A 321 26.17 20.16 10.25
CA ALA A 321 27.22 19.16 10.08
C ALA A 321 26.76 17.97 9.21
N HIS A 322 25.46 17.70 9.17
CA HIS A 322 24.86 16.48 8.59
C HIS A 322 23.77 16.77 7.54
N ALA A 323 23.34 18.02 7.39
CA ALA A 323 22.35 18.45 6.40
C ALA A 323 22.94 19.52 5.45
N PRO A 324 23.11 19.22 4.14
CA PRO A 324 23.63 20.16 3.14
C PRO A 324 22.86 21.49 3.04
N TYR A 325 21.53 21.44 3.09
CA TYR A 325 20.67 22.64 3.11
C TYR A 325 21.02 23.56 4.28
N ASP A 326 21.15 22.99 5.48
CA ASP A 326 21.47 23.74 6.69
C ASP A 326 22.88 24.33 6.65
N TYR A 327 23.85 23.58 6.12
CA TYR A 327 25.22 24.07 5.94
C TYR A 327 25.27 25.34 5.08
N ILE A 328 24.71 25.26 3.87
CA ILE A 328 24.75 26.39 2.92
C ILE A 328 23.95 27.58 3.46
N ALA A 329 22.76 27.36 4.01
CA ALA A 329 21.96 28.43 4.59
C ALA A 329 22.67 29.10 5.78
N LEU A 330 23.35 28.32 6.63
CA LEU A 330 24.09 28.87 7.76
C LEU A 330 25.29 29.70 7.30
N GLN A 331 26.04 29.23 6.30
CA GLN A 331 27.18 29.97 5.74
C GLN A 331 26.76 31.32 5.12
N GLU A 332 25.59 31.39 4.47
CA GLU A 332 25.07 32.64 3.90
C GLU A 332 24.63 33.66 4.96
N ILE A 333 24.17 33.21 6.14
CA ILE A 333 23.41 34.07 7.08
C ILE A 333 24.19 34.32 8.38
N ARG A 334 24.78 33.28 8.97
CA ARG A 334 25.51 33.31 10.25
C ARG A 334 26.73 32.38 10.20
N PRO A 335 27.75 32.71 9.38
CA PRO A 335 28.96 31.90 9.27
C PRO A 335 29.77 31.84 10.58
N ASP A 336 29.43 32.66 11.57
CA ASP A 336 30.00 32.66 12.92
C ASP A 336 29.50 31.49 13.80
N ILE A 337 28.41 30.83 13.43
CA ILE A 337 27.91 29.65 14.13
C ILE A 337 28.61 28.40 13.58
N GLU A 338 29.38 27.72 14.43
CA GLU A 338 30.09 26.51 14.02
C GLU A 338 29.16 25.28 13.98
N PRO A 339 29.23 24.45 12.92
CA PRO A 339 28.53 23.17 12.87
C PRO A 339 28.94 22.23 14.01
N ILE A 340 27.98 21.46 14.52
CA ILE A 340 28.20 20.48 15.57
C ILE A 340 28.14 19.08 14.96
N SER A 341 29.31 18.47 14.77
CA SER A 341 29.40 17.08 14.30
C SER A 341 29.01 16.10 15.39
N ILE A 342 28.04 15.24 15.09
CA ILE A 342 27.48 14.22 16.01
C ILE A 342 27.57 12.80 15.43
N ILE A 343 27.78 12.65 14.12
CA ILE A 343 27.86 11.35 13.42
C ILE A 343 29.25 11.19 12.80
N LYS A 344 29.92 10.08 13.12
CA LYS A 344 31.10 9.63 12.39
C LYS A 344 30.66 8.80 11.19
N VAL A 345 31.11 9.18 9.99
CA VAL A 345 30.70 8.56 8.73
C VAL A 345 31.92 8.05 7.99
N GLU A 346 31.89 6.78 7.59
CA GLU A 346 33.01 6.19 6.85
C GLU A 346 33.21 6.90 5.49
N GLY A 347 34.41 7.42 5.26
CA GLY A 347 34.79 8.10 4.01
C GLY A 347 34.54 9.61 3.99
N TYR A 348 34.03 10.18 5.09
CA TYR A 348 33.95 11.62 5.30
C TYR A 348 34.79 12.02 6.53
N GLY A 349 35.21 13.28 6.57
CA GLY A 349 35.85 13.89 7.73
C GLY A 349 34.86 14.31 8.80
N GLU A 350 35.15 15.41 9.50
CA GLU A 350 34.36 15.86 10.65
C GLU A 350 32.99 16.42 10.24
N TYR A 351 32.85 16.97 9.04
CA TYR A 351 31.64 17.67 8.60
C TYR A 351 31.17 17.14 7.23
N PRO A 352 30.46 16.00 7.18
CA PRO A 352 30.02 15.39 5.93
C PRO A 352 29.21 16.32 5.02
N ALA A 353 28.32 17.13 5.59
CA ALA A 353 27.51 18.08 4.83
C ALA A 353 28.34 19.21 4.19
N LYS A 354 29.43 19.63 4.84
CA LYS A 354 30.35 20.63 4.29
C LYS A 354 31.13 20.02 3.12
N GLU A 355 31.74 18.87 3.33
CA GLU A 355 32.60 18.20 2.35
C GLU A 355 31.83 17.90 1.06
N ILE A 356 30.62 17.35 1.16
CA ILE A 356 29.81 17.07 -0.04
C ILE A 356 29.38 18.35 -0.77
N CYS A 357 29.07 19.43 -0.04
CA CYS A 357 28.72 20.71 -0.66
C CYS A 357 29.92 21.29 -1.43
N GLU A 358 31.12 21.19 -0.86
CA GLU A 358 32.36 21.63 -1.50
C GLU A 358 32.69 20.78 -2.73
N ASP A 359 32.60 19.44 -2.62
CA ASP A 359 32.85 18.50 -3.71
C ASP A 359 31.88 18.68 -4.89
N MET A 360 30.60 18.92 -4.60
CA MET A 360 29.56 19.18 -5.61
C MET A 360 29.52 20.64 -6.08
N GLY A 361 30.36 21.51 -5.50
CA GLY A 361 30.45 22.93 -5.84
C GLY A 361 29.15 23.70 -5.59
N ILE A 362 28.41 23.36 -4.53
CA ILE A 362 27.17 24.01 -4.12
C ILE A 362 27.50 25.29 -3.36
N LYS A 363 26.91 26.41 -3.76
CA LYS A 363 27.22 27.74 -3.21
C LYS A 363 26.01 28.51 -2.71
N SER A 364 24.80 28.08 -3.06
CA SER A 364 23.60 28.80 -2.66
C SER A 364 22.41 27.90 -2.36
N GLN A 365 21.56 28.35 -1.44
CA GLN A 365 20.29 27.70 -1.08
C GLN A 365 19.29 27.58 -2.26
N GLU A 366 19.52 28.32 -3.34
CA GLU A 366 18.69 28.26 -4.56
C GLU A 366 19.03 27.06 -5.47
N GLU A 367 20.17 26.37 -5.25
CA GLU A 367 20.61 25.21 -6.05
C GLU A 367 19.92 23.90 -5.61
N LYS A 368 18.58 23.90 -5.56
CA LYS A 368 17.74 22.83 -4.99
C LYS A 368 18.09 21.43 -5.51
N ASP A 369 18.17 21.24 -6.82
CA ASP A 369 18.48 19.93 -7.41
C ASP A 369 19.82 19.34 -6.94
N LYS A 370 20.83 20.19 -6.69
CA LYS A 370 22.12 19.73 -6.17
C LYS A 370 22.04 19.43 -4.68
N LEU A 371 21.34 20.29 -3.93
CA LEU A 371 21.14 20.14 -2.49
C LEU A 371 20.32 18.89 -2.15
N ASP A 372 19.28 18.58 -2.94
CA ASP A 372 18.48 17.37 -2.80
C ASP A 372 19.33 16.12 -2.99
N ARG A 373 20.14 16.08 -4.06
CA ARG A 373 21.08 14.98 -4.33
C ARG A 373 22.13 14.83 -3.24
N ALA A 374 22.73 15.93 -2.79
CA ALA A 374 23.72 15.91 -1.72
C ALA A 374 23.10 15.37 -0.42
N THR A 375 21.88 15.81 -0.09
CA THR A 375 21.15 15.37 1.11
C THR A 375 20.85 13.87 1.03
N GLU A 376 20.36 13.37 -0.12
CA GLU A 376 20.10 11.95 -0.30
C GLU A 376 21.36 11.08 -0.13
N ILE A 377 22.49 11.51 -0.72
CA ILE A 377 23.77 10.81 -0.60
C ILE A 377 24.22 10.72 0.85
N ILE A 378 24.24 11.85 1.57
CA ILE A 378 24.68 11.89 2.98
C ILE A 378 23.74 11.06 3.85
N TYR A 379 22.42 11.25 3.72
CA TYR A 379 21.45 10.56 4.57
C TYR A 379 21.53 9.05 4.39
N LYS A 380 21.66 8.58 3.14
CA LYS A 380 21.84 7.15 2.85
C LYS A 380 23.15 6.62 3.43
N LYS A 381 24.25 7.35 3.28
CA LYS A 381 25.56 6.92 3.79
C LYS A 381 25.58 6.89 5.32
N GLU A 382 25.02 7.90 5.98
CA GLU A 382 24.89 7.98 7.43
C GLU A 382 23.99 6.89 7.99
N PHE A 383 22.88 6.56 7.31
CA PHE A 383 22.03 5.47 7.73
C PHE A 383 22.76 4.11 7.72
N HIS A 384 23.59 3.85 6.70
CA HIS A 384 24.30 2.57 6.56
C HIS A 384 25.59 2.45 7.36
N THR A 385 26.35 3.54 7.50
CA THR A 385 27.71 3.52 8.07
C THR A 385 27.91 4.47 9.24
N GLY A 386 26.92 5.32 9.54
CA GLY A 386 27.00 6.33 10.57
C GLY A 386 26.96 5.75 11.98
N VAL A 387 27.82 6.27 12.84
CA VAL A 387 27.88 5.96 14.27
C VAL A 387 27.89 7.25 15.07
N LEU A 388 27.04 7.34 16.10
CA LEU A 388 26.99 8.51 16.98
C LEU A 388 28.31 8.67 17.78
N ASN A 389 28.75 9.91 17.95
CA ASN A 389 29.97 10.24 18.69
C ASN A 389 29.69 10.61 20.16
N GLU A 390 30.74 10.92 20.90
CA GLU A 390 30.69 11.23 22.35
C GLU A 390 29.78 12.43 22.70
N ARG A 391 29.48 13.32 21.74
CA ARG A 391 28.58 14.47 21.97
C ARG A 391 27.12 14.06 22.16
N CYS A 392 26.78 12.80 21.85
CA CYS A 392 25.46 12.23 22.04
C CYS A 392 25.28 11.53 23.40
N GLY A 393 26.23 11.65 24.33
CA GLY A 393 26.08 11.13 25.69
C GLY A 393 25.92 9.60 25.71
N GLU A 394 24.85 9.11 26.32
CA GLU A 394 24.59 7.66 26.46
C GLU A 394 24.36 6.93 25.14
N TYR A 395 24.03 7.67 24.07
CA TYR A 395 23.82 7.12 22.73
C TYR A 395 25.12 7.00 21.91
N ALA A 396 26.26 7.42 22.46
CA ALA A 396 27.55 7.33 21.80
C ALA A 396 27.89 5.87 21.42
N GLY A 397 28.37 5.66 20.19
CA GLY A 397 28.72 4.34 19.67
C GLY A 397 27.55 3.57 19.04
N MET A 398 26.31 4.04 19.14
CA MET A 398 25.16 3.42 18.48
C MET A 398 25.15 3.70 16.96
N ARG A 399 24.69 2.72 16.18
CA ARG A 399 24.47 2.89 14.73
C ARG A 399 23.20 3.66 14.46
N ILE A 400 23.22 4.56 13.47
CA ILE A 400 22.05 5.36 13.08
C ILE A 400 20.84 4.50 12.71
N SER A 401 21.06 3.38 12.01
CA SER A 401 19.99 2.45 11.61
C SER A 401 19.23 1.83 12.79
N GLN A 402 19.87 1.70 13.96
CA GLN A 402 19.25 1.19 15.17
C GLN A 402 18.63 2.33 15.98
N MET A 403 19.41 3.40 16.17
CA MET A 403 19.05 4.53 17.01
C MET A 403 17.80 5.27 16.53
N LYS A 404 17.59 5.41 15.22
CA LYS A 404 16.52 6.26 14.67
C LYS A 404 15.13 5.91 15.21
N GLU A 405 14.77 4.62 15.23
CA GLU A 405 13.46 4.17 15.70
C GLU A 405 13.37 4.15 17.23
N GLU A 406 14.40 3.63 17.90
CA GLU A 406 14.45 3.59 19.38
C GLU A 406 14.35 5.00 19.98
N PHE A 407 15.08 5.96 19.41
CA PHE A 407 15.09 7.35 19.88
C PHE A 407 13.77 8.07 19.60
N LYS A 408 13.16 7.80 18.43
CA LYS A 408 11.82 8.34 18.11
C LYS A 408 10.83 7.93 19.19
N ASP A 409 10.76 6.64 19.49
CA ASP A 409 9.83 6.10 20.48
C ASP A 409 10.10 6.68 21.88
N GLU A 410 11.38 6.84 22.24
CA GLU A 410 11.82 7.45 23.48
C GLU A 410 11.32 8.90 23.62
N ILE A 411 11.65 9.79 22.66
CA ILE A 411 11.30 11.22 22.77
C ILE A 411 9.78 11.47 22.66
N VAL A 412 9.06 10.62 21.94
CA VAL A 412 7.60 10.64 21.90
C VAL A 412 7.03 10.22 23.26
N SER A 413 7.58 9.17 23.89
CA SER A 413 7.15 8.73 25.22
C SER A 413 7.40 9.77 26.32
N MET A 414 8.45 10.58 26.18
CA MET A 414 8.76 11.71 27.06
C MET A 414 7.92 12.96 26.79
N ASN A 415 6.97 12.91 25.83
CA ASN A 415 6.18 14.05 25.37
C ASN A 415 7.03 15.22 24.81
N LEU A 416 8.25 14.93 24.34
CA LEU A 416 9.14 15.90 23.69
C LEU A 416 8.92 16.00 22.18
N ALA A 417 8.19 15.04 21.61
CA ALA A 417 7.79 15.05 20.20
C ALA A 417 6.37 14.48 20.00
N GLU A 418 5.76 14.80 18.86
CA GLU A 418 4.58 14.11 18.34
C GLU A 418 4.89 13.51 16.96
N ILE A 419 4.03 12.62 16.47
CA ILE A 419 4.12 12.09 15.12
C ILE A 419 3.15 12.83 14.19
N MET A 420 3.65 13.25 13.02
CA MET A 420 2.87 13.85 11.96
C MET A 420 3.09 13.09 10.66
N MET A 421 2.00 12.72 10.01
CA MET A 421 2.03 12.08 8.69
C MET A 421 2.02 13.16 7.60
N GLU A 422 2.86 12.99 6.58
CA GLU A 422 3.00 13.93 5.47
C GLU A 422 3.15 13.18 4.15
N PHE A 423 2.71 13.76 3.03
CA PHE A 423 3.03 13.18 1.72
C PHE A 423 4.44 13.56 1.28
N SER A 424 5.14 12.64 0.62
CA SER A 424 6.45 12.90 0.01
C SER A 424 6.41 14.00 -1.06
N GLU A 425 5.24 14.23 -1.65
CA GLU A 425 4.99 15.30 -2.61
C GLU A 425 3.54 15.79 -2.51
N GLU A 426 3.21 16.90 -3.15
CA GLU A 426 1.84 17.42 -3.15
C GLU A 426 0.87 16.49 -3.90
N VAL A 427 -0.21 16.12 -3.23
CA VAL A 427 -1.30 15.33 -3.79
C VAL A 427 -2.54 16.19 -4.00
N ILE A 428 -3.03 16.23 -5.24
CA ILE A 428 -4.23 16.99 -5.60
C ILE A 428 -5.32 16.03 -6.04
N CYS A 429 -6.50 16.15 -5.45
CA CYS A 429 -7.70 15.42 -5.85
C CYS A 429 -8.19 15.94 -7.20
N ARG A 430 -8.84 15.08 -8.01
CA ARG A 430 -9.43 15.53 -9.29
C ARG A 430 -10.50 16.62 -9.15
N CYS A 431 -11.09 16.81 -7.97
CA CYS A 431 -11.99 17.95 -7.72
C CYS A 431 -11.26 19.29 -7.54
N GLY A 432 -9.92 19.31 -7.61
CA GLY A 432 -9.07 20.48 -7.41
C GLY A 432 -8.64 20.71 -5.95
N GLU A 433 -9.18 19.94 -5.00
CA GLU A 433 -8.87 20.08 -3.58
C GLU A 433 -7.55 19.38 -3.24
N ARG A 434 -6.77 19.94 -2.32
CA ARG A 434 -5.55 19.29 -1.81
C ARG A 434 -5.92 18.09 -0.94
N VAL A 435 -5.30 16.95 -1.19
CA VAL A 435 -5.50 15.75 -0.37
C VAL A 435 -4.71 15.91 0.92
N VAL A 436 -5.36 15.62 2.04
CA VAL A 436 -4.76 15.59 3.38
C VAL A 436 -4.67 14.15 3.87
N ILE A 437 -3.88 13.94 4.93
CA ILE A 437 -3.83 12.65 5.63
C ILE A 437 -4.72 12.75 6.85
N LYS A 438 -5.67 11.81 6.99
CA LYS A 438 -6.64 11.79 8.07
C LYS A 438 -6.47 10.57 8.97
N LYS A 439 -6.54 10.79 10.29
CA LYS A 439 -6.61 9.74 11.29
C LYS A 439 -7.97 9.05 11.24
N ILE A 440 -7.93 7.73 11.16
CA ILE A 440 -9.06 6.80 11.25
C ILE A 440 -8.87 6.05 12.57
N PRO A 441 -9.61 6.37 13.64
CA PRO A 441 -9.34 5.83 14.98
C PRO A 441 -9.54 4.30 15.05
N ASP A 442 -10.57 3.78 14.37
CA ASP A 442 -11.01 2.39 14.48
C ASP A 442 -10.81 1.62 13.16
N GLN A 443 -9.62 1.71 12.57
CA GLN A 443 -9.29 0.95 11.36
C GLN A 443 -9.02 -0.52 11.72
N TRP A 444 -9.55 -1.44 10.91
CA TRP A 444 -9.32 -2.86 11.10
C TRP A 444 -8.10 -3.34 10.32
N PHE A 445 -7.32 -4.21 10.95
CA PHE A 445 -6.10 -4.79 10.42
C PHE A 445 -6.12 -6.31 10.54
N ILE A 446 -5.48 -6.98 9.59
CA ILE A 446 -5.02 -8.37 9.75
C ILE A 446 -3.65 -8.31 10.42
N ARG A 447 -3.48 -9.06 11.51
CA ARG A 447 -2.27 -9.14 12.33
C ARG A 447 -1.21 -10.04 11.68
N TYR A 448 -0.61 -9.60 10.58
CA TYR A 448 0.54 -10.31 10.00
C TYR A 448 1.79 -10.21 10.87
N SER A 449 1.86 -9.21 11.77
CA SER A 449 2.95 -9.07 12.76
C SER A 449 2.89 -10.09 13.91
N ASP A 450 1.92 -11.02 13.90
CA ASP A 450 1.84 -12.06 14.92
C ASP A 450 3.04 -13.02 14.79
N GLU A 451 3.84 -13.12 15.86
CA GLU A 451 5.09 -13.89 15.87
C GLU A 451 4.84 -15.39 15.62
N GLU A 452 3.80 -15.97 16.23
CA GLU A 452 3.47 -17.38 16.04
C GLU A 452 3.05 -17.67 14.59
N LEU A 453 2.21 -16.80 14.01
CA LEU A 453 1.83 -16.90 12.59
C LEU A 453 3.04 -16.77 11.65
N THR A 454 3.95 -15.85 11.97
CA THR A 454 5.17 -15.61 11.18
C THR A 454 6.07 -16.84 11.18
N GLU A 455 6.33 -17.44 12.36
CA GLU A 455 7.13 -18.65 12.48
C GLU A 455 6.47 -19.86 11.80
N MET A 456 5.16 -20.05 11.97
CA MET A 456 4.43 -21.10 11.25
C MET A 456 4.52 -20.93 9.73
N SER A 457 4.49 -19.68 9.25
CA SER A 457 4.58 -19.37 7.83
C SER A 457 5.99 -19.69 7.29
N LYS A 458 7.05 -19.37 8.03
CA LYS A 458 8.44 -19.73 7.66
C LYS A 458 8.61 -21.25 7.59
N LEU A 459 8.09 -21.99 8.57
CA LEU A 459 8.10 -23.46 8.54
C LEU A 459 7.32 -24.00 7.33
N HIS A 460 6.20 -23.37 6.96
CA HIS A 460 5.46 -23.77 5.78
C HIS A 460 6.25 -23.54 4.48
N VAL A 461 7.00 -22.43 4.37
CA VAL A 461 7.87 -22.13 3.22
C VAL A 461 8.86 -23.25 2.94
N GLU A 462 9.40 -23.91 3.97
CA GLU A 462 10.33 -25.05 3.80
C GLU A 462 9.71 -26.18 2.97
N SER A 463 8.41 -26.43 3.15
CA SER A 463 7.63 -27.45 2.44
C SER A 463 7.25 -27.04 1.00
N MET A 464 7.34 -25.75 0.68
CA MET A 464 6.93 -25.22 -0.62
C MET A 464 8.03 -25.41 -1.68
N ASN A 465 7.61 -25.53 -2.93
CA ASN A 465 8.50 -25.44 -4.09
C ASN A 465 8.38 -24.04 -4.68
N ILE A 466 9.40 -23.20 -4.52
CA ILE A 466 9.40 -21.80 -4.98
C ILE A 466 10.55 -21.62 -5.97
N TYR A 467 10.24 -21.05 -7.13
CA TYR A 467 11.20 -20.83 -8.20
C TYR A 467 11.19 -19.37 -8.65
N PRO A 468 12.36 -18.74 -8.87
CA PRO A 468 13.71 -19.28 -8.63
C PRO A 468 14.01 -19.53 -7.14
N GLU A 469 14.97 -20.41 -6.86
CA GLU A 469 15.30 -20.86 -5.50
C GLU A 469 15.76 -19.71 -4.60
N ASP A 470 16.35 -18.67 -5.18
CA ASP A 470 16.77 -17.47 -4.44
C ASP A 470 15.58 -16.82 -3.72
N TYR A 471 14.39 -16.81 -4.34
CA TYR A 471 13.17 -16.30 -3.70
C TYR A 471 12.73 -17.17 -2.51
N LYS A 472 12.97 -18.49 -2.56
CA LYS A 472 12.71 -19.36 -1.41
C LYS A 472 13.60 -18.99 -0.23
N ARG A 473 14.88 -18.67 -0.49
CA ARG A 473 15.86 -18.31 0.55
C ARG A 473 15.58 -16.95 1.18
N GLU A 474 15.07 -16.00 0.40
CA GLU A 474 14.77 -14.64 0.87
C GLU A 474 13.42 -14.54 1.58
N LEU A 475 12.44 -15.38 1.25
CA LEU A 475 11.08 -15.28 1.74
C LEU A 475 10.95 -15.25 3.28
N PRO A 476 11.70 -16.04 4.07
CA PRO A 476 11.67 -15.94 5.53
C PRO A 476 12.02 -14.53 6.05
N GLY A 477 13.02 -13.87 5.48
CA GLY A 477 13.39 -12.50 5.86
C GLY A 477 12.36 -11.46 5.41
N ILE A 478 11.62 -11.73 4.34
CA ILE A 478 10.46 -10.90 3.94
C ILE A 478 9.32 -11.07 4.95
N LEU A 479 9.07 -12.30 5.43
CA LEU A 479 8.05 -12.58 6.45
C LEU A 479 8.31 -11.81 7.75
N ASP A 480 9.58 -11.68 8.16
CA ASP A 480 9.98 -10.87 9.33
C ASP A 480 9.64 -9.38 9.22
N TRP A 481 9.52 -8.87 8.00
CA TRP A 481 9.24 -7.46 7.75
C TRP A 481 7.73 -7.14 7.71
N PHE A 482 6.86 -8.16 7.62
CA PHE A 482 5.42 -7.92 7.46
C PHE A 482 4.77 -7.42 8.75
N GLY A 483 4.42 -6.13 8.75
CA GLY A 483 3.56 -5.52 9.75
C GLY A 483 2.07 -5.79 9.53
N ASP A 484 1.25 -5.30 10.46
CA ASP A 484 -0.21 -5.35 10.36
C ASP A 484 -0.72 -4.64 9.11
N ARG A 485 -1.68 -5.26 8.40
CA ARG A 485 -2.23 -4.72 7.16
C ARG A 485 -3.66 -4.24 7.35
N ALA A 486 -3.91 -2.96 7.07
CA ALA A 486 -5.25 -2.39 7.08
C ALA A 486 -6.14 -3.10 6.03
N CYS A 487 -7.18 -3.79 6.48
CA CYS A 487 -7.91 -4.77 5.67
C CYS A 487 -9.29 -4.31 5.20
N ILE A 488 -9.72 -3.10 5.56
CA ILE A 488 -11.01 -2.53 5.13
C ILE A 488 -10.86 -1.12 4.55
N ARG A 489 -11.80 -0.71 3.71
CA ARG A 489 -11.89 0.60 3.06
C ARG A 489 -13.32 1.15 3.16
N LYS A 490 -13.43 2.47 3.14
CA LYS A 490 -14.71 3.20 3.11
C LYS A 490 -14.84 3.92 1.78
N GLY A 491 -16.05 4.01 1.24
CA GLY A 491 -16.35 4.70 -0.02
C GLY A 491 -16.98 3.76 -1.04
N SER A 492 -16.93 4.14 -2.32
CA SER A 492 -17.57 3.43 -3.44
C SER A 492 -16.79 2.19 -3.90
N TRP A 493 -16.21 1.42 -2.98
CA TRP A 493 -15.43 0.23 -3.29
C TRP A 493 -16.37 -0.91 -3.69
N LEU A 494 -16.03 -1.63 -4.76
CA LEU A 494 -16.62 -2.93 -5.03
C LEU A 494 -15.97 -3.99 -4.13
N GLY A 495 -16.74 -4.98 -3.68
CA GLY A 495 -16.20 -6.11 -2.91
C GLY A 495 -17.19 -6.67 -1.90
N THR A 496 -16.65 -7.30 -0.87
CA THR A 496 -17.41 -7.88 0.24
C THR A 496 -17.49 -6.90 1.40
N GLU A 497 -18.70 -6.65 1.92
CA GLU A 497 -18.88 -5.84 3.13
C GLU A 497 -18.26 -6.55 4.34
N PHE A 498 -17.59 -5.77 5.18
CA PHE A 498 -16.90 -6.29 6.35
C PHE A 498 -17.90 -6.65 7.46
N PRO A 499 -17.90 -7.90 7.96
CA PRO A 499 -18.95 -8.40 8.83
C PRO A 499 -19.01 -7.75 10.22
N PHE A 500 -18.00 -6.96 10.61
CA PHE A 500 -17.92 -6.33 11.93
C PHE A 500 -18.01 -4.79 11.89
N LYS A 501 -18.22 -4.19 10.71
CA LYS A 501 -18.33 -2.73 10.55
C LYS A 501 -19.11 -2.38 9.28
N GLU A 502 -20.38 -1.99 9.48
CA GLU A 502 -21.29 -1.62 8.39
C GLU A 502 -20.75 -0.47 7.53
N GLY A 503 -20.96 -0.57 6.21
CA GLY A 503 -20.52 0.42 5.24
C GLY A 503 -19.03 0.43 4.94
N TRP A 504 -18.29 -0.58 5.41
CA TRP A 504 -16.88 -0.79 5.07
C TRP A 504 -16.71 -2.05 4.25
N ILE A 505 -15.87 -1.96 3.22
CA ILE A 505 -15.60 -3.05 2.27
C ILE A 505 -14.23 -3.63 2.57
N ILE A 506 -14.12 -4.95 2.54
CA ILE A 506 -12.84 -5.65 2.65
C ILE A 506 -11.96 -5.28 1.44
N GLU A 507 -10.71 -4.93 1.70
CA GLU A 507 -9.81 -4.46 0.65
C GLU A 507 -9.34 -5.60 -0.29
N PRO A 508 -9.05 -5.31 -1.56
CA PRO A 508 -8.82 -6.31 -2.60
C PRO A 508 -7.65 -7.28 -2.34
N ILE A 509 -6.62 -6.88 -1.58
CA ILE A 509 -5.50 -7.78 -1.27
C ILE A 509 -5.83 -8.68 -0.06
N SER A 510 -6.84 -8.34 0.73
CA SER A 510 -7.26 -9.12 1.90
C SER A 510 -8.32 -10.17 1.54
N ASP A 511 -9.15 -9.92 0.52
CA ASP A 511 -10.12 -10.89 0.00
C ASP A 511 -9.55 -11.80 -1.11
N SER A 512 -8.28 -11.63 -1.50
CA SER A 512 -7.60 -12.38 -2.56
C SER A 512 -6.53 -13.36 -2.07
N THR A 513 -6.68 -13.88 -0.85
CA THR A 513 -5.69 -14.77 -0.21
C THR A 513 -6.06 -16.25 -0.30
N LEU A 514 -7.28 -16.63 0.10
CA LEU A 514 -7.73 -18.03 0.13
C LEU A 514 -8.65 -18.43 -1.03
N TYR A 515 -8.91 -17.53 -1.98
CA TYR A 515 -9.76 -17.78 -3.14
C TYR A 515 -9.45 -19.04 -3.97
N PRO A 516 -8.21 -19.58 -4.04
CA PRO A 516 -7.96 -20.79 -4.82
C PRO A 516 -8.80 -21.99 -4.36
N ILE A 517 -9.13 -22.08 -3.07
CA ILE A 517 -9.98 -23.17 -2.55
C ILE A 517 -11.45 -22.97 -2.93
N TYR A 518 -11.89 -21.73 -3.15
CA TYR A 518 -13.25 -21.44 -3.59
C TYR A 518 -13.51 -21.96 -5.02
N TYR A 519 -12.49 -21.95 -5.89
CA TYR A 519 -12.63 -22.55 -7.22
C TYR A 519 -13.04 -24.02 -7.18
N LEU A 520 -12.71 -24.75 -6.12
CA LEU A 520 -13.08 -26.16 -5.96
C LEU A 520 -14.59 -26.35 -5.84
N ILE A 521 -15.29 -25.34 -5.33
CA ILE A 521 -16.74 -25.36 -5.11
C ILE A 521 -17.52 -24.46 -6.07
N SER A 522 -16.88 -23.50 -6.75
CA SER A 522 -17.56 -22.51 -7.60
C SER A 522 -18.41 -23.14 -8.71
N LYS A 523 -18.02 -24.31 -9.25
CA LYS A 523 -18.86 -25.05 -10.23
C LYS A 523 -20.25 -25.39 -9.70
N TYR A 524 -20.40 -25.69 -8.41
CA TYR A 524 -21.69 -26.04 -7.82
C TYR A 524 -22.58 -24.80 -7.69
N VAL A 525 -21.97 -23.65 -7.40
CA VAL A 525 -22.65 -22.34 -7.38
C VAL A 525 -23.10 -21.97 -8.79
N ASN A 526 -22.21 -22.09 -9.77
CA ASN A 526 -22.48 -21.76 -11.17
C ASN A 526 -23.54 -22.68 -11.82
N ASP A 527 -23.56 -23.95 -11.44
CA ASP A 527 -24.57 -24.92 -11.87
C ASP A 527 -25.91 -24.76 -11.12
N GLY A 528 -26.01 -23.86 -10.14
CA GLY A 528 -27.21 -23.64 -9.32
C GLY A 528 -27.53 -24.79 -8.35
N LYS A 529 -26.54 -25.62 -8.02
CA LYS A 529 -26.70 -26.75 -7.07
C LYS A 529 -26.63 -26.33 -5.60
N ILE A 530 -26.12 -25.13 -5.34
CA ILE A 530 -26.10 -24.50 -4.03
C ILE A 530 -26.38 -23.01 -4.20
N THR A 531 -27.24 -22.44 -3.35
CA THR A 531 -27.52 -21.01 -3.39
C THR A 531 -26.65 -20.25 -2.37
N PRO A 532 -26.39 -18.94 -2.57
CA PRO A 532 -25.65 -18.12 -1.60
C PRO A 532 -26.24 -18.14 -0.18
N GLU A 533 -27.54 -18.36 -0.03
CA GLU A 533 -28.22 -18.47 1.28
C GLU A 533 -27.82 -19.73 2.04
N GLU A 534 -27.52 -20.82 1.32
CA GLU A 534 -27.04 -22.08 1.91
C GLU A 534 -25.56 -22.02 2.29
N MET A 535 -24.81 -21.05 1.77
CA MET A 535 -23.37 -20.86 2.00
C MET A 535 -23.10 -20.17 3.35
N THR A 536 -23.59 -20.79 4.43
CA THR A 536 -23.39 -20.34 5.81
C THR A 536 -22.01 -20.69 6.34
N GLU A 537 -21.66 -20.17 7.51
CA GLU A 537 -20.43 -20.56 8.21
C GLU A 537 -20.34 -22.08 8.46
N GLU A 538 -21.44 -22.71 8.87
CA GLU A 538 -21.53 -24.17 9.05
C GLU A 538 -21.25 -24.94 7.76
N PHE A 539 -21.74 -24.43 6.62
CA PHE A 539 -21.47 -25.03 5.31
C PHE A 539 -19.98 -25.03 5.00
N PHE A 540 -19.31 -23.88 5.11
CA PHE A 540 -17.89 -23.77 4.80
C PHE A 540 -17.02 -24.53 5.79
N ASP A 541 -17.37 -24.50 7.08
CA ASP A 541 -16.71 -25.27 8.13
C ASP A 541 -16.80 -26.79 7.85
N TYR A 542 -17.95 -27.29 7.36
CA TYR A 542 -18.06 -28.68 6.95
C TYR A 542 -17.24 -28.98 5.69
N VAL A 543 -17.44 -28.20 4.61
CA VAL A 543 -16.84 -28.50 3.31
C VAL A 543 -15.32 -28.39 3.34
N PHE A 544 -14.78 -27.33 3.94
CA PHE A 544 -13.33 -27.09 3.96
C PHE A 544 -12.64 -27.67 5.20
N LEU A 545 -13.26 -27.61 6.38
CA LEU A 545 -12.60 -28.00 7.64
C LEU A 545 -13.08 -29.34 8.19
N GLY A 546 -14.18 -29.89 7.69
CA GLY A 546 -14.77 -31.14 8.20
C GLY A 546 -15.48 -31.00 9.54
N LYS A 547 -15.76 -29.77 9.96
CA LYS A 547 -16.44 -29.49 11.22
C LYS A 547 -17.95 -29.53 11.00
N GLY A 548 -18.67 -30.27 11.86
CA GLY A 548 -20.13 -30.39 11.76
C GLY A 548 -20.59 -31.59 10.92
N LYS A 549 -21.78 -31.50 10.33
CA LYS A 549 -22.39 -32.59 9.53
C LYS A 549 -22.94 -32.03 8.22
N ALA A 550 -22.94 -32.86 7.17
CA ALA A 550 -23.62 -32.52 5.93
C ALA A 550 -25.13 -32.34 6.14
N LYS A 551 -25.71 -31.31 5.52
CA LYS A 551 -27.16 -31.13 5.47
C LYS A 551 -27.82 -31.84 4.30
N ASN A 552 -27.05 -32.12 3.24
CA ASN A 552 -27.53 -32.80 2.04
C ASN A 552 -26.36 -33.50 1.31
N GLU A 553 -26.69 -34.33 0.31
CA GLU A 553 -25.70 -35.08 -0.48
C GLU A 553 -24.74 -34.17 -1.26
N ILE A 554 -25.18 -32.97 -1.65
CA ILE A 554 -24.34 -32.00 -2.36
C ILE A 554 -23.18 -31.54 -1.47
N TRP A 555 -23.41 -31.29 -0.18
CA TRP A 555 -22.33 -30.93 0.76
C TRP A 555 -21.29 -32.05 0.87
N GLU A 556 -21.73 -33.30 0.92
CA GLU A 556 -20.82 -34.46 0.93
C GLU A 556 -20.02 -34.58 -0.36
N GLU A 557 -20.67 -34.37 -1.52
CA GLU A 557 -20.02 -34.38 -2.83
C GLU A 557 -18.95 -33.30 -2.92
N MET A 558 -19.27 -32.07 -2.50
CA MET A 558 -18.35 -30.93 -2.48
C MET A 558 -17.15 -31.20 -1.58
N ARG A 559 -17.36 -31.74 -0.38
CA ARG A 559 -16.28 -32.12 0.52
C ARG A 559 -15.37 -33.19 -0.10
N LYS A 560 -15.95 -34.23 -0.72
CA LYS A 560 -15.18 -35.27 -1.42
C LYS A 560 -14.33 -34.67 -2.55
N ASP A 561 -14.87 -33.70 -3.29
CA ASP A 561 -14.12 -32.98 -4.34
C ASP A 561 -13.01 -32.09 -3.77
N VAL A 562 -13.23 -31.41 -2.65
CA VAL A 562 -12.21 -30.62 -1.95
C VAL A 562 -11.08 -31.51 -1.44
N LEU A 563 -11.38 -32.62 -0.77
CA LEU A 563 -10.37 -33.57 -0.26
C LEU A 563 -9.57 -34.20 -1.41
N TYR A 564 -10.25 -34.62 -2.49
CA TYR A 564 -9.58 -35.13 -3.68
C TYR A 564 -8.63 -34.10 -4.30
N SER A 565 -9.05 -32.84 -4.36
CA SER A 565 -8.30 -31.78 -5.04
C SER A 565 -7.10 -31.28 -4.25
N THR A 566 -7.23 -31.23 -2.92
CA THR A 566 -6.19 -30.73 -2.01
C THR A 566 -5.22 -31.81 -1.56
N GLY A 567 -5.60 -33.09 -1.64
CA GLY A 567 -4.79 -34.20 -1.13
C GLY A 567 -4.69 -34.22 0.41
N ILE A 568 -5.48 -33.40 1.10
CA ILE A 568 -5.56 -33.40 2.57
C ILE A 568 -6.26 -34.69 3.01
N PRO A 569 -5.68 -35.48 3.94
CA PRO A 569 -6.34 -36.67 4.48
C PRO A 569 -7.71 -36.31 5.07
N SER A 570 -8.70 -37.20 4.96
CA SER A 570 -9.95 -37.04 5.70
C SER A 570 -9.64 -37.04 7.20
N ILE A 571 -9.74 -35.88 7.85
CA ILE A 571 -9.67 -35.74 9.31
C ILE A 571 -10.90 -36.39 9.94
#